data_AF-A0A4V1SKW9-F1
#
_entry.id   AF-A0A4V1SKW9-F1
#
_cell.length_a   1.000
_cell.length_b   1.000
_cell.length_c   1.000
_cell.angle_alpha   90.00
_cell.angle_beta   90.00
_cell.angle_gamma   90.00
#
_symmetry.space_group_name_H-M   'P 1'
#
loop_
_entity.id
_entity.type
_entity.pdbx_description
1 polymer ?
#
loop_
_entity_poly.entity_id
_entity_poly.type
_entity_poly.pdbx_seq_one_letter_code
_entity_poly.pdbx_strand_id
1 'polypeptide(L)'
;MDKVYRHSQPVLYLTSFTEFLAEYIDEEYVSSLVTRGLKLYFKIYILPLAEKHPNLPLFFTGAVADVFRDLLKEVAAGYGLEIAVIIRKPIYNI
;
A
#
# COMPACT_ATOMS: atom_id res chain seq x y z
N MET A 1 0.72 -3.53 22.99
CA MET A 1 2.02 -3.19 22.37
C MET A 1 2.96 -4.39 22.28
N ASP A 2 2.88 -5.37 23.18
CA ASP A 2 3.79 -6.54 23.18
C ASP A 2 3.83 -7.35 21.88
N LYS A 3 2.69 -7.54 21.19
CA LYS A 3 2.65 -8.35 19.95
C LYS A 3 3.39 -7.75 18.75
N VAL A 4 3.61 -6.43 18.73
CA VAL A 4 4.32 -5.75 17.62
C VAL A 4 5.83 -5.70 17.88
N TYR A 5 6.27 -5.66 19.14
CA TYR A 5 7.68 -5.48 19.49
C TYR A 5 8.37 -6.74 20.06
N ARG A 6 7.62 -7.76 20.51
CA ARG A 6 8.19 -8.94 21.21
C ARG A 6 7.96 -10.28 20.50
N HIS A 7 7.31 -10.32 19.34
CA HIS A 7 7.11 -11.55 18.57
C HIS A 7 8.10 -11.69 17.41
N SER A 8 8.40 -12.94 17.03
CA SER A 8 9.33 -13.30 15.95
C SER A 8 8.91 -12.84 14.55
N GLN A 9 7.63 -12.46 14.34
CA GLN A 9 7.09 -12.08 13.03
C GLN A 9 6.05 -10.94 13.12
N PRO A 10 6.46 -9.71 13.44
CA PRO A 10 5.54 -8.57 13.58
C PRO A 10 4.84 -8.19 12.26
N VAL A 11 5.50 -8.41 11.12
CA VAL A 11 4.90 -8.19 9.80
C VAL A 11 3.67 -9.08 9.61
N LEU A 12 3.74 -10.36 9.98
CA LEU A 12 2.62 -11.30 9.84
C LEU A 12 1.42 -10.88 10.69
N TYR A 13 1.67 -10.42 11.92
CA TYR A 13 0.63 -9.88 12.79
C TYR A 13 -0.03 -8.63 12.22
N LEU A 14 0.72 -7.75 11.56
CA LEU A 14 0.14 -6.57 10.90
C LEU A 14 -0.65 -6.96 9.64
N THR A 15 -0.15 -7.93 8.87
CA THR A 15 -0.84 -8.45 7.69
C THR A 15 -2.18 -9.09 8.03
N SER A 16 -2.36 -9.70 9.21
CA SER A 16 -3.66 -10.29 9.59
C SER A 16 -4.78 -9.25 9.73
N PHE A 17 -4.48 -7.96 9.86
CA PHE A 17 -5.51 -6.91 9.86
C PHE A 17 -5.94 -6.48 8.46
N THR A 18 -5.23 -6.89 7.41
CA THR A 18 -5.53 -6.47 6.03
C THR A 18 -6.92 -6.96 5.59
N GLU A 19 -7.31 -8.18 5.95
CA GLU A 19 -8.63 -8.73 5.61
C GLU A 19 -9.76 -7.95 6.29
N PHE A 20 -9.63 -7.67 7.60
CA PHE A 20 -10.58 -6.84 8.34
C PHE A 20 -10.72 -5.44 7.73
N LEU A 21 -9.61 -4.78 7.42
CA LEU A 21 -9.65 -3.44 6.83
C LEU A 21 -10.29 -3.43 5.44
N ALA A 22 -10.11 -4.50 4.66
CA ALA A 22 -10.72 -4.64 3.35
C ALA A 22 -12.23 -4.87 3.43
N GLU A 23 -12.68 -5.69 4.39
CA GLU A 23 -14.10 -5.98 4.61
C GLU A 23 -14.91 -4.72 4.96
N TYR A 24 -14.32 -3.81 5.74
CA TYR A 24 -14.97 -2.57 6.18
C TYR A 24 -14.52 -1.34 5.38
N ILE A 25 -13.95 -1.51 4.19
CA ILE A 25 -13.35 -0.39 3.45
C ILE A 25 -14.36 0.70 3.06
N ASP A 26 -15.64 0.35 2.91
CA ASP A 26 -16.73 1.28 2.60
C ASP A 26 -17.12 2.19 3.79
N GLU A 27 -16.69 1.83 5.00
CA GLU A 27 -16.86 2.70 6.17
C GLU A 27 -15.90 3.89 6.09
N GLU A 28 -16.44 5.11 6.19
CA GLU A 28 -15.69 6.35 6.00
C GLU A 28 -14.42 6.41 6.87
N TYR A 29 -14.51 5.92 8.10
CA TYR A 29 -13.39 5.88 9.02
C TYR A 29 -12.25 4.97 8.51
N VAL A 30 -12.59 3.78 8.00
CA VAL A 30 -11.61 2.77 7.56
C VAL A 30 -10.96 3.22 6.26
N SER A 31 -11.74 3.67 5.27
CA SER A 31 -11.21 4.27 4.05
C SER A 31 -10.26 5.43 4.35
N SER A 32 -10.66 6.32 5.27
CA SER A 32 -9.83 7.44 5.70
C SER A 32 -8.54 6.98 6.38
N LEU A 33 -8.59 5.93 7.21
CA LEU A 33 -7.43 5.37 7.88
C LEU A 33 -6.42 4.82 6.88
N VAL A 34 -6.87 3.98 5.94
CA VAL A 34 -6.02 3.39 4.90
C VAL A 34 -5.45 4.49 4.00
N THR A 35 -6.28 5.42 3.55
CA THR A 35 -5.86 6.54 2.70
C THR A 35 -4.79 7.41 3.37
N ARG A 36 -4.91 7.69 4.68
CA ARG A 36 -3.87 8.42 5.43
C ARG A 36 -2.55 7.65 5.46
N GLY A 37 -2.61 6.33 5.69
CA GLY A 37 -1.42 5.47 5.67
C GLY A 37 -0.73 5.46 4.30
N LEU A 38 -1.49 5.33 3.22
CA LEU A 38 -0.98 5.37 1.86
C LEU A 38 -0.38 6.74 1.51
N LYS A 39 -1.05 7.85 1.87
CA LYS A 39 -0.50 9.21 1.68
C LYS A 39 0.81 9.40 2.44
N LEU A 40 0.92 8.87 3.66
CA LEU A 40 2.16 8.91 4.43
C LEU A 40 3.28 8.13 3.73
N TYR A 41 2.98 6.92 3.27
CA TYR A 41 3.94 6.11 2.50
C TYR A 41 4.41 6.82 1.22
N PHE A 42 3.49 7.45 0.48
CA PHE A 42 3.84 8.20 -0.72
C PHE A 42 4.78 9.37 -0.41
N LYS A 43 4.44 10.18 0.59
CA LYS A 43 5.26 11.34 1.00
C LYS A 43 6.68 10.94 1.41
N ILE A 44 6.82 9.83 2.15
CA ILE A 44 8.12 9.41 2.69
C ILE A 44 8.97 8.71 1.62
N TYR A 45 8.37 7.90 0.74
CA TYR A 45 9.13 7.00 -0.13
C TYR A 45 8.91 7.24 -1.62
N ILE A 46 7.65 7.38 -2.06
CA ILE A 46 7.33 7.40 -3.49
C ILE A 46 7.63 8.75 -4.12
N LEU A 47 7.25 9.86 -3.48
CA LEU A 47 7.51 11.20 -4.03
C LEU A 47 9.01 11.47 -4.16
N PRO A 48 9.87 11.23 -3.14
CA PRO A 48 11.30 11.42 -3.30
C PRO A 48 11.91 10.52 -4.39
N LEU A 49 11.38 9.30 -4.56
CA LEU A 49 11.82 8.39 -5.62
C LEU A 49 11.43 8.91 -7.01
N ALA A 50 10.20 9.39 -7.17
CA ALA A 50 9.68 9.95 -8.42
C ALA A 50 10.39 11.25 -8.80
N GLU A 51 10.70 12.11 -7.84
CA GLU A 51 11.51 13.33 -8.05
C GLU A 51 12.92 12.99 -8.54
N LYS A 52 13.55 11.97 -7.96
CA LYS A 52 14.89 11.53 -8.36
C LYS A 52 14.90 10.85 -9.74
N HIS A 53 13.81 10.19 -10.11
CA HIS A 53 13.69 9.43 -11.36
C HIS A 53 12.41 9.81 -12.11
N PRO A 54 12.35 11.02 -12.70
CA PRO A 54 11.17 11.47 -13.42
C PRO A 54 10.88 10.60 -14.64
N ASN A 55 9.60 10.48 -14.99
CA ASN A 55 9.09 9.73 -16.14
C ASN A 55 9.24 8.20 -16.07
N LEU A 56 9.65 7.63 -14.94
CA LEU A 56 9.60 6.18 -14.77
C LEU A 56 8.18 5.71 -14.40
N PRO A 57 7.69 4.61 -15.00
CA PRO A 57 6.41 4.03 -14.61
C PRO A 57 6.47 3.48 -13.19
N LEU A 58 5.42 3.74 -12.41
CA LEU A 58 5.28 3.25 -11.06
C LEU A 58 4.58 1.88 -11.05
N PHE A 59 5.23 0.90 -10.41
CA PHE A 59 4.70 -0.46 -10.28
C PHE A 59 4.62 -0.85 -8.80
N PHE A 60 3.61 -1.65 -8.46
CA PHE A 60 3.48 -2.24 -7.12
C PHE A 60 3.34 -3.76 -7.20
N THR A 61 3.73 -4.41 -6.10
CA THR A 61 3.57 -5.86 -5.94
C THR A 61 3.15 -6.20 -4.51
N GLY A 62 2.51 -7.35 -4.34
CA GLY A 62 2.12 -7.91 -3.06
C GLY A 62 0.62 -7.84 -2.78
N ALA A 63 0.17 -8.73 -1.90
CA ALA A 63 -1.25 -8.90 -1.57
C ALA A 63 -1.89 -7.63 -0.98
N VAL A 64 -1.18 -6.89 -0.14
CA VAL A 64 -1.71 -5.65 0.47
C VAL A 64 -1.94 -4.56 -0.60
N ALA A 65 -1.02 -4.41 -1.55
CA ALA A 65 -1.17 -3.45 -2.64
C ALA A 65 -2.32 -3.84 -3.57
N ASP A 66 -2.55 -5.13 -3.79
CA ASP A 66 -3.67 -5.65 -4.57
C ASP A 66 -5.03 -5.43 -3.87
N VAL A 67 -5.09 -5.69 -2.56
CA VAL A 67 -6.30 -5.49 -1.75
C VAL A 67 -6.74 -4.02 -1.73
N PHE A 68 -5.80 -3.08 -1.56
CA PHE A 68 -6.10 -1.65 -1.53
C PHE A 68 -5.83 -0.94 -2.87
N ARG A 69 -5.94 -1.67 -3.99
CA ARG A 69 -5.59 -1.21 -5.34
C ARG A 69 -6.22 0.12 -5.71
N ASP A 70 -7.51 0.29 -5.43
CA ASP A 70 -8.25 1.48 -5.89
C ASP A 70 -7.84 2.71 -5.09
N LEU A 71 -7.78 2.61 -3.76
CA LEU A 71 -7.26 3.69 -2.91
C LEU A 71 -5.79 4.01 -3.20
N LEU A 72 -4.97 3.01 -3.53
CA LEU A 72 -3.57 3.21 -3.91
C LEU A 72 -3.45 4.02 -5.20
N LYS A 73 -4.28 3.71 -6.20
CA LYS A 73 -4.35 4.46 -7.46
C LYS A 73 -4.89 5.88 -7.25
N GLU A 74 -5.91 6.04 -6.41
CA GLU A 74 -6.47 7.35 -6.09
C GLU A 74 -5.43 8.26 -5.41
N VAL A 75 -4.71 7.72 -4.42
CA VAL A 75 -3.63 8.45 -3.75
C VAL A 75 -2.52 8.83 -4.73
N ALA A 76 -2.12 7.92 -5.62
CA ALA A 76 -1.13 8.22 -6.64
C ALA A 76 -1.58 9.36 -7.58
N ALA A 77 -2.82 9.28 -8.07
CA ALA A 77 -3.42 10.29 -8.94
C ALA A 77 -3.49 11.67 -8.24
N GLY A 78 -3.79 11.69 -6.94
CA GLY A 78 -3.76 12.90 -6.12
C GLY A 78 -2.40 13.59 -6.03
N TYR A 79 -1.31 12.87 -6.33
CA TYR A 79 0.05 13.41 -6.44
C TYR A 79 0.52 13.59 -7.90
N GLY A 80 -0.36 13.42 -8.88
CA GLY A 80 0.00 13.49 -10.29
C GLY A 80 0.85 12.31 -10.77
N LEU A 81 0.80 11.17 -10.07
CA LEU A 81 1.47 9.93 -10.42
C LEU A 81 0.47 8.91 -10.95
N GLU A 82 0.89 8.10 -11.92
CA GLU A 82 0.11 6.99 -12.46
C GLU A 82 0.76 5.65 -12.10
N ILE A 83 -0.02 4.73 -11.54
CA ILE A 83 0.41 3.35 -11.28
C ILE A 83 0.08 2.50 -12.50
N ALA A 84 1.11 2.05 -13.21
CA ALA A 84 0.98 1.26 -14.42
C ALA A 84 0.42 -0.15 -14.12
N VAL A 85 1.04 -0.89 -13.19
CA VAL A 85 0.62 -2.25 -12.83
C VAL A 85 0.75 -2.49 -11.33
N ILE A 86 -0.20 -3.25 -10.79
CA ILE A 86 -0.13 -3.83 -9.44
C ILE A 86 -0.27 -5.35 -9.57
N ILE A 87 0.71 -6.10 -9.05
CA ILE A 87 0.79 -7.57 -9.18
C ILE A 87 0.64 -8.23 -7.80
N ARG A 88 -0.38 -9.08 -7.61
CA ARG A 88 -0.68 -9.69 -6.28
C ARG A 88 0.41 -10.64 -5.76
N LYS A 89 0.94 -11.50 -6.63
CA LYS A 89 2.06 -12.42 -6.34
C LYS A 89 3.08 -12.25 -7.46
N PRO A 90 4.38 -12.06 -7.17
CA PRO A 90 5.41 -12.18 -8.20
C PRO A 90 5.22 -13.54 -8.89
N ILE A 91 5.26 -13.57 -10.22
CA ILE A 91 5.20 -14.82 -10.98
C ILE A 91 6.41 -15.64 -10.52
N TYR A 92 6.18 -16.69 -9.72
CA TYR A 92 7.20 -17.69 -9.45
C TYR A 92 7.36 -18.53 -10.71
N ASN A 93 8.26 -18.10 -11.60
CA ASN A 93 8.84 -18.97 -12.61
C ASN A 93 10.23 -18.45 -12.99
N ILE A 94 11.22 -18.80 -12.17
CA ILE A 94 12.63 -18.97 -12.53
C ILE A 94 13.08 -20.33 -12.01
#